data_AF-A0A954LML0-F1
#
_entry.id   AF-A0A954LML0-F1
#
_cell.length_a   1.000
_cell.length_b   1.000
_cell.length_c   1.000
_cell.angle_alpha   90.00
_cell.angle_beta   90.00
_cell.angle_gamma   90.00
#
_symmetry.space_group_name_H-M   'P 1'
#
loop_
_entity.id
_entity.type
_entity.pdbx_description
1 polymer ?
#
loop_
_entity_poly.entity_id
_entity_poly.type
_entity_poly.pdbx_seq_one_letter_code
_entity_poly.pdbx_strand_id
1 'polypeptide(L)'
;MMRIILLILSFSVHCFVLPQAQASPPLDEVPNFGVRVQVVEIDGSKPAADDSFQISIAREEAVVFKGTDWSDWVEPTRDTIKKALETYPNSYNRRWQVKVGCSVRPSSKKISLLKLNVETRIAGGETSRTPAELQGASLGIILWRDEEKSLHIDTLAGHGRRVYDEAMRDAVLPKADRPQKILFGGRYIGGDNDALCWREGIRRLSGLGFNAMHSVPKAFIPVVREGGISRLWGAVYNPPGYAFNFKPDRDKIFRDFAAGQIKKSLTDGWKREEIALWVTSDEPGWYYPATYKQFNENPIAIADFKKYLQQRGLRPADLGLTDWSELRLIGRKEYSDLPSRRLFYWSNRFIPWASSRFFAEVAEAYEAELGEGVPVMVNFNNFLGRFYQPGPVGNNKDKQNPNAAMGQHDWMEFGRLRGSTCVATEDWFGDASAPQWSFYATRLRSASEFSDVGFGALVIPRVSGQRPEGMAQKLLALVGQG
;
A
#
# COMPACT_ATOMS: atom_id res chain seq x y z
N MET A 1 36.54 -43.46 7.96
CA MET A 1 35.26 -43.95 7.41
C MET A 1 34.16 -42.99 7.86
N MET A 2 33.74 -42.09 6.97
CA MET A 2 32.86 -40.94 7.22
C MET A 2 31.47 -41.36 7.74
N ARG A 3 31.02 -40.75 8.84
CA ARG A 3 29.60 -40.58 9.16
C ARG A 3 29.28 -39.10 9.12
N ILE A 4 28.55 -38.72 8.07
CA ILE A 4 27.97 -37.40 7.87
C ILE A 4 26.77 -37.28 8.81
N ILE A 5 26.86 -36.38 9.79
CA ILE A 5 25.72 -35.94 10.60
C ILE A 5 24.99 -34.87 9.79
N LEU A 6 23.74 -35.18 9.46
CA LEU A 6 22.78 -34.32 8.77
C LEU A 6 22.44 -33.14 9.71
N LEU A 7 23.00 -31.96 9.45
CA LEU A 7 22.57 -30.73 10.12
C LEU A 7 21.30 -30.24 9.42
N ILE A 8 20.15 -30.50 10.03
CA ILE A 8 18.87 -29.90 9.64
C ILE A 8 18.94 -28.42 10.04
N LEU A 9 19.19 -27.56 9.05
CA LEU A 9 18.98 -26.12 9.14
C LEU A 9 17.47 -25.85 9.21
N SER A 10 16.90 -25.92 10.41
CA SER A 10 15.66 -25.23 10.74
C SER A 10 15.93 -23.73 10.69
N PHE A 11 15.52 -23.08 9.60
CA PHE A 11 15.35 -21.63 9.56
C PHE A 11 14.21 -21.27 10.52
N SER A 12 14.54 -21.17 11.80
CA SER A 12 13.67 -20.57 12.81
C SER A 12 13.54 -19.10 12.47
N VAL A 13 12.41 -18.74 11.86
CA VAL A 13 11.89 -17.38 11.83
C VAL A 13 11.84 -16.89 13.27
N HIS A 14 12.90 -16.20 13.71
CA HIS A 14 12.87 -15.44 14.95
C HIS A 14 11.99 -14.24 14.66
N CYS A 15 10.68 -14.43 14.79
CA CYS A 15 9.79 -13.34 15.12
C CYS A 15 10.30 -12.78 16.45
N PHE A 16 11.06 -11.69 16.39
CA PHE A 16 11.28 -10.85 17.55
C PHE A 16 9.90 -10.49 18.10
N VAL A 17 9.51 -11.13 19.20
CA VAL A 17 8.42 -10.66 20.04
C VAL A 17 8.97 -9.40 20.70
N LEU A 18 8.89 -8.28 19.97
CA LEU A 18 8.93 -6.98 20.61
C LEU A 18 7.83 -7.00 21.68
N PRO A 19 8.09 -6.50 22.91
CA PRO A 19 7.03 -6.33 23.89
C PRO A 19 5.88 -5.60 23.20
N GLN A 20 4.67 -6.17 23.26
CA GLN A 20 3.47 -5.52 22.78
C GLN A 20 3.28 -4.25 23.59
N ALA A 21 3.90 -3.15 23.15
CA ALA A 21 3.54 -1.83 23.60
C ALA A 21 2.03 -1.70 23.37
N GLN A 22 1.30 -1.39 24.43
CA GLN A 22 -0.14 -1.22 24.38
C GLN A 22 -0.45 -0.23 23.25
N ALA A 23 -1.23 -0.68 22.27
CA ALA A 23 -1.39 0.00 20.99
C ALA A 23 -2.29 1.25 21.07
N SER A 24 -2.69 1.67 22.28
CA SER A 24 -3.44 2.90 22.57
C SER A 24 -3.23 3.31 24.03
N PRO A 25 -3.24 4.62 24.36
CA PRO A 25 -3.26 5.10 25.75
C PRO A 25 -4.40 4.47 26.59
N PRO A 26 -4.17 4.17 27.88
CA PRO A 26 -5.26 3.89 28.81
C PRO A 26 -6.24 5.07 28.88
N LEU A 27 -7.54 4.79 28.96
CA LEU A 27 -8.58 5.83 28.94
C LEU A 27 -8.38 6.84 30.07
N ASP A 28 -8.06 6.38 31.28
CA ASP A 28 -7.80 7.17 32.48
C ASP A 28 -6.57 8.09 32.37
N GLU A 29 -5.65 7.83 31.45
CA GLU A 29 -4.52 8.72 31.17
C GLU A 29 -4.86 9.86 30.19
N VAL A 30 -5.97 9.76 29.43
CA VAL A 30 -6.37 10.81 28.50
C VAL A 30 -7.07 11.92 29.29
N PRO A 31 -6.56 13.16 29.32
CA PRO A 31 -7.18 14.24 30.08
C PRO A 31 -8.48 14.70 29.41
N ASN A 32 -9.24 15.53 30.12
CA ASN A 32 -10.28 16.31 29.48
C ASN A 32 -9.62 17.35 28.57
N PHE A 33 -10.21 17.56 27.40
CA PHE A 33 -9.74 18.53 26.42
C PHE A 33 -10.91 19.14 25.67
N GLY A 34 -10.68 20.28 25.05
CA GLY A 34 -11.73 20.99 24.32
C GLY A 34 -11.22 21.63 23.04
N VAL A 35 -12.14 21.89 22.14
CA VAL A 35 -11.93 22.66 20.91
C VAL A 35 -12.98 23.75 20.80
N ARG A 36 -12.57 24.92 20.32
CA ARG A 36 -13.49 25.95 19.82
C ARG A 36 -12.98 26.53 18.52
N VAL A 37 -13.88 27.06 17.72
CA VAL A 37 -13.51 27.68 16.44
C VAL A 37 -14.10 29.06 16.29
N GLN A 38 -13.47 29.86 15.45
CA GLN A 38 -14.00 31.12 14.94
C GLN A 38 -13.91 31.07 13.43
N VAL A 39 -15.04 31.33 12.75
CA VAL A 39 -15.06 31.45 11.29
C VAL A 39 -14.57 32.85 10.91
N VAL A 40 -13.55 32.88 10.06
CA VAL A 40 -12.90 34.12 9.61
C VAL A 40 -13.33 34.47 8.19
N GLU A 41 -13.52 33.45 7.34
CA GLU A 41 -13.86 33.62 5.93
C GLU A 41 -14.68 32.44 5.42
N ILE A 42 -15.64 32.73 4.53
CA ILE A 42 -16.46 31.79 3.77
C ILE A 42 -16.28 32.10 2.29
N ASP A 43 -15.71 31.16 1.52
CA ASP A 43 -15.56 31.30 0.06
C ASP A 43 -15.00 32.68 -0.39
N GLY A 44 -14.00 33.22 0.32
CA GLY A 44 -13.40 34.51 0.01
C GLY A 44 -14.07 35.74 0.66
N SER A 45 -15.18 35.58 1.34
CA SER A 45 -15.95 36.67 1.96
C SER A 45 -16.00 36.54 3.49
N LYS A 46 -16.13 37.67 4.18
CA LYS A 46 -16.29 37.69 5.64
C LYS A 46 -17.69 37.17 6.03
N PRO A 47 -17.84 36.38 7.11
CA PRO A 47 -19.15 35.93 7.58
C PRO A 47 -20.09 37.09 7.89
N ALA A 48 -21.35 36.99 7.48
CA ALA A 48 -22.40 37.90 7.91
C ALA A 48 -22.80 37.60 9.36
N ALA A 49 -23.34 38.59 10.08
CA ALA A 49 -23.69 38.44 11.50
C ALA A 49 -24.75 37.35 11.76
N ASP A 50 -25.58 37.04 10.77
CA ASP A 50 -26.63 36.03 10.82
C ASP A 50 -26.20 34.66 10.25
N ASP A 51 -25.01 34.57 9.62
CA ASP A 51 -24.48 33.28 9.19
C ASP A 51 -24.28 32.38 10.42
N SER A 52 -24.82 31.17 10.37
CA SER A 52 -24.80 30.21 11.48
C SER A 52 -23.97 28.99 11.12
N PHE A 53 -23.20 28.52 12.10
CA PHE A 53 -22.30 27.39 11.99
C PHE A 53 -22.53 26.41 13.13
N GLN A 54 -22.10 25.18 12.89
CA GLN A 54 -22.11 24.07 13.84
C GLN A 54 -20.71 23.52 13.99
N ILE A 55 -20.27 23.35 15.23
CA ILE A 55 -19.08 22.59 15.60
C ILE A 55 -19.50 21.37 16.42
N SER A 56 -18.95 20.19 16.12
CA SER A 56 -19.05 19.02 16.99
C SER A 56 -17.73 18.26 17.04
N ILE A 57 -17.50 17.53 18.13
CA ILE A 57 -16.36 16.63 18.28
C ILE A 57 -16.85 15.19 18.30
N ALA A 58 -16.19 14.31 17.55
CA ALA A 58 -16.44 12.88 17.49
C ALA A 58 -17.93 12.49 17.33
N ARG A 59 -18.69 13.30 16.58
CA ARG A 59 -20.12 13.15 16.26
C ARG A 59 -21.08 13.32 17.44
N GLU A 60 -20.65 14.02 18.49
CA GLU A 60 -21.53 14.47 19.56
C GLU A 60 -22.45 15.62 19.11
N GLU A 61 -23.34 16.05 20.01
CA GLU A 61 -24.24 17.17 19.79
C GLU A 61 -23.45 18.43 19.40
N ALA A 62 -23.94 19.12 18.37
CA ALA A 62 -23.25 20.26 17.81
C ALA A 62 -23.58 21.54 18.58
N VAL A 63 -22.55 22.33 18.89
CA VAL A 63 -22.70 23.70 19.37
C VAL A 63 -22.92 24.61 18.18
N VAL A 64 -23.95 25.46 18.26
CA VAL A 64 -24.29 26.45 17.23
C VAL A 64 -23.73 27.81 17.62
N PHE A 65 -23.09 28.49 16.67
CA PHE A 65 -22.59 29.86 16.83
C PHE A 65 -22.84 30.68 15.57
N LYS A 66 -22.60 31.99 15.63
CA LYS A 66 -22.93 32.94 14.54
C LYS A 66 -21.81 33.89 14.19
N GLY A 67 -21.83 34.35 12.94
CA GLY A 67 -20.96 35.38 12.41
C GLY A 67 -19.48 35.09 12.64
N THR A 68 -18.78 36.06 13.22
CA THR A 68 -17.34 35.99 13.51
C THR A 68 -17.04 35.70 14.98
N ASP A 69 -18.05 35.28 15.76
CA ASP A 69 -17.85 34.95 17.17
C ASP A 69 -17.12 33.62 17.30
N TRP A 70 -16.44 33.45 18.43
CA TRP A 70 -15.97 32.12 18.83
C TRP A 70 -17.16 31.25 19.20
N SER A 71 -17.11 29.98 18.81
CA SER A 71 -17.99 28.98 19.39
C SER A 71 -17.71 28.83 20.89
N ASP A 72 -18.69 28.34 21.64
CA ASP A 72 -18.41 27.76 22.95
C ASP A 72 -17.41 26.59 22.81
N TRP A 73 -16.78 26.25 23.93
CA TRP A 73 -15.90 25.09 24.01
C TRP A 73 -16.71 23.81 23.85
N VAL A 74 -16.28 22.96 22.93
CA VAL A 74 -16.80 21.61 22.74
C VAL A 74 -15.80 20.62 23.34
N GLU A 75 -16.26 19.78 24.26
CA GLU A 75 -15.45 18.78 24.96
C GLU A 75 -16.04 17.39 24.71
N PRO A 76 -15.24 16.38 24.33
CA PRO A 76 -15.75 15.05 24.13
C PRO A 76 -16.07 14.38 25.46
N THR A 77 -17.16 13.64 25.52
CA THR A 77 -17.45 12.79 26.69
C THR A 77 -16.43 11.66 26.84
N ARG A 78 -16.34 11.09 28.04
CA ARG A 78 -15.47 9.93 28.33
C ARG A 78 -15.79 8.72 27.45
N ASP A 79 -17.07 8.47 27.19
CA ASP A 79 -17.52 7.38 26.31
C ASP A 79 -17.07 7.60 24.87
N THR A 80 -17.06 8.86 24.42
CA THR A 80 -16.58 9.22 23.10
C THR A 80 -15.08 9.03 22.96
N ILE A 81 -14.29 9.41 23.97
CA ILE A 81 -12.84 9.14 24.00
C ILE A 81 -12.59 7.63 23.96
N LYS A 82 -13.32 6.85 24.76
CA LYS A 82 -13.22 5.38 24.77
C LYS A 82 -13.43 4.80 23.37
N LYS A 83 -14.51 5.17 22.70
CA LYS A 83 -14.80 4.72 21.33
C LYS A 83 -13.71 5.16 20.35
N ALA A 84 -13.20 6.38 20.48
CA ALA A 84 -12.11 6.86 19.63
C ALA A 84 -10.86 6.00 19.78
N LEU A 85 -10.48 5.62 21.00
CA LEU A 85 -9.32 4.76 21.29
C LEU A 85 -9.45 3.34 20.70
N GLU A 86 -10.68 2.81 20.60
CA GLU A 86 -10.96 1.49 20.01
C GLU A 86 -10.89 1.50 18.47
N THR A 87 -10.96 2.67 17.83
CA THR A 87 -11.00 2.81 16.37
C THR A 87 -9.63 3.14 15.76
N TYR A 88 -9.41 2.69 14.52
CA TYR A 88 -8.22 3.08 13.74
C TYR A 88 -8.24 4.60 13.46
N PRO A 89 -7.10 5.31 13.59
CA PRO A 89 -5.75 4.79 13.82
C PRO A 89 -5.35 4.62 15.29
N ASN A 90 -6.18 5.05 16.25
CA ASN A 90 -5.81 5.06 17.67
C ASN A 90 -5.54 3.66 18.22
N SER A 91 -6.31 2.66 17.82
CA SER A 91 -6.13 1.27 18.30
C SER A 91 -4.87 0.57 17.80
N TYR A 92 -4.13 1.20 16.89
CA TYR A 92 -2.88 0.67 16.31
C TYR A 92 -1.68 1.58 16.60
N ASN A 93 -1.83 2.61 17.43
CA ASN A 93 -0.79 3.60 17.67
C ASN A 93 0.15 3.19 18.81
N ARG A 94 1.39 2.86 18.47
CA ARG A 94 2.41 2.48 19.48
C ARG A 94 2.93 3.66 20.29
N ARG A 95 2.70 4.89 19.83
CA ARG A 95 3.06 6.11 20.57
C ARG A 95 1.84 6.56 21.36
N TRP A 96 2.07 7.22 22.50
CA TRP A 96 1.01 7.85 23.25
C TRP A 96 0.43 9.00 22.40
N GLN A 97 -0.66 8.73 21.70
CA GLN A 97 -1.35 9.67 20.83
C GLN A 97 -2.84 9.35 20.82
N VAL A 98 -3.67 10.39 20.79
CA VAL A 98 -5.12 10.27 20.67
C VAL A 98 -5.58 11.22 19.58
N LYS A 99 -6.08 10.66 18.47
CA LYS A 99 -6.66 11.41 17.36
C LYS A 99 -8.18 11.38 17.43
N VAL A 100 -8.82 12.54 17.35
CA VAL A 100 -10.27 12.67 17.24
C VAL A 100 -10.65 13.56 16.07
N GLY A 101 -11.80 13.29 15.47
CA GLY A 101 -12.36 14.13 14.41
C GLY A 101 -13.25 15.21 15.01
N CYS A 102 -13.08 16.45 14.58
CA CYS A 102 -14.01 17.56 14.75
C CYS A 102 -14.72 17.82 13.42
N SER A 103 -15.98 18.23 13.47
CA SER A 103 -16.75 18.66 12.29
C SER A 103 -17.15 20.12 12.45
N VAL A 104 -16.80 20.95 11.48
CA VAL A 104 -17.26 22.35 11.39
C VAL A 104 -18.01 22.52 10.09
N ARG A 105 -19.26 22.98 10.15
CA ARG A 105 -20.09 23.16 8.95
C ARG A 105 -21.04 24.35 9.10
N PRO A 106 -21.38 25.03 8.01
CA PRO A 106 -22.53 25.95 7.98
C PRO A 106 -23.84 25.21 8.26
N SER A 107 -24.79 25.89 8.90
CA SER A 107 -26.10 25.33 9.24
C SER A 107 -27.05 25.21 8.04
N SER A 108 -26.92 26.07 7.02
CA SER A 108 -27.94 26.22 5.96
C SER A 108 -27.39 26.34 4.53
N LYS A 109 -26.09 26.57 4.35
CA LYS A 109 -25.47 26.81 3.03
C LYS A 109 -24.46 25.71 2.72
N LYS A 110 -24.31 25.36 1.44
CA LYS A 110 -23.17 24.55 1.00
C LYS A 110 -21.98 25.50 0.77
N ILE A 111 -20.86 25.23 1.40
CA ILE A 111 -19.64 26.07 1.31
C ILE A 111 -18.51 25.22 0.73
N SER A 112 -17.65 25.84 -0.07
CA SER A 112 -16.49 25.17 -0.66
C SER A 112 -15.22 25.30 0.18
N LEU A 113 -15.06 26.42 0.89
CA LEU A 113 -13.92 26.72 1.76
C LEU A 113 -14.36 27.52 3.01
N LEU A 114 -13.94 27.04 4.18
CA LEU A 114 -14.00 27.79 5.44
C LEU A 114 -12.60 28.08 5.95
N LYS A 115 -12.28 29.35 6.22
CA LYS A 115 -11.07 29.69 6.99
C LYS A 115 -11.44 29.90 8.44
N LEU A 116 -10.72 29.22 9.32
CA LEU A 116 -11.00 29.18 10.75
C LEU A 116 -9.77 29.61 11.54
N ASN A 117 -10.00 30.26 12.68
CA ASN A 117 -9.09 30.14 13.82
C ASN A 117 -9.59 28.97 14.68
N VAL A 118 -8.69 28.08 15.07
CA VAL A 118 -9.00 26.96 15.97
C VAL A 118 -8.22 27.16 17.25
N GLU A 119 -8.89 26.99 18.38
CA GLU A 119 -8.23 26.84 19.68
C GLU A 119 -8.51 25.47 20.26
N THR A 120 -7.46 24.82 20.75
CA THR A 120 -7.54 23.53 21.45
C THR A 120 -6.93 23.67 22.83
N ARG A 121 -7.51 23.01 23.83
CA ARG A 121 -7.01 23.06 25.21
C ARG A 121 -6.98 21.70 25.87
N ILE A 122 -6.04 21.49 26.78
CA ILE A 122 -6.08 20.45 27.80
C ILE A 122 -6.56 21.10 29.11
N ALA A 123 -7.50 20.47 29.81
CA ALA A 123 -7.98 20.98 31.09
C ALA A 123 -6.82 21.11 32.10
N GLY A 124 -6.59 22.33 32.59
CA GLY A 124 -5.47 22.63 33.49
C GLY A 124 -4.07 22.58 32.86
N GLY A 125 -3.99 22.53 31.53
CA GLY A 125 -2.74 22.39 30.78
C GLY A 125 -2.62 23.40 29.64
N GLU A 126 -1.99 22.95 28.55
CA GLU A 126 -1.71 23.78 27.38
C GLU A 126 -2.99 24.23 26.65
N THR A 127 -2.95 25.43 26.09
CA THR A 127 -3.85 25.87 25.01
C THR A 127 -3.03 26.18 23.76
N SER A 128 -3.44 25.65 22.61
CA SER A 128 -2.85 25.96 21.30
C SER A 128 -3.85 26.70 20.42
N ARG A 129 -3.34 27.52 19.51
CA ARG A 129 -4.13 28.25 18.50
C ARG A 129 -3.53 28.04 17.12
N THR A 130 -4.31 27.47 16.22
CA THR A 130 -3.87 27.13 14.86
C THR A 130 -4.93 27.54 13.84
N PRO A 131 -4.56 28.25 12.75
CA PRO A 131 -5.48 28.48 11.64
C PRO A 131 -5.76 27.19 10.87
N ALA A 132 -6.96 27.07 10.28
CA ALA A 132 -7.34 25.95 9.41
C ALA A 132 -8.09 26.45 8.16
N GLU A 133 -7.99 25.70 7.06
CA GLU A 133 -8.66 25.96 5.79
C GLU A 133 -9.47 24.73 5.36
N LEU A 134 -10.73 24.63 5.76
CA LEU A 134 -11.53 23.43 5.54
C LEU A 134 -12.16 23.38 4.14
N GLN A 135 -11.77 22.38 3.34
CA GLN A 135 -12.41 21.98 2.09
C GLN A 135 -13.30 20.76 2.31
N GLY A 136 -14.35 20.95 3.10
CA GLY A 136 -15.17 19.90 3.70
C GLY A 136 -15.46 20.24 5.16
N ALA A 137 -16.06 19.30 5.90
CA ALA A 137 -16.43 19.57 7.28
C ALA A 137 -15.40 19.07 8.31
N SER A 138 -14.53 18.13 7.93
CA SER A 138 -13.68 17.43 8.91
C SER A 138 -12.41 18.21 9.24
N LEU A 139 -12.14 18.36 10.53
CA LEU A 139 -10.90 18.87 11.11
C LEU A 139 -10.33 17.81 12.06
N GLY A 140 -9.04 17.47 11.98
CA GLY A 140 -8.44 16.51 12.89
C GLY A 140 -7.79 17.19 14.10
N ILE A 141 -8.04 16.66 15.29
CA ILE A 141 -7.40 17.06 16.54
C ILE A 141 -6.55 15.89 17.04
N ILE A 142 -5.37 16.18 17.58
CA ILE A 142 -4.45 15.19 18.11
C ILE A 142 -3.90 15.63 19.46
N LEU A 143 -3.93 14.71 20.43
CA LEU A 143 -3.15 14.77 21.64
C LEU A 143 -1.92 13.88 21.48
N TRP A 144 -0.78 14.29 21.99
CA TRP A 144 0.44 13.48 21.98
C TRP A 144 1.33 13.81 23.17
N ARG A 145 2.22 12.86 23.50
CA ARG A 145 3.35 13.11 24.40
C ARG A 145 4.63 13.32 23.59
N ASP A 146 5.42 14.31 23.96
CA ASP A 146 6.77 14.51 23.43
C ASP A 146 7.79 13.56 24.08
N GLU A 147 9.08 13.74 23.79
CA GLU A 147 10.17 12.93 24.35
C GLU A 147 10.32 13.10 25.87
N GLU A 148 9.96 14.28 26.40
CA GLU A 148 9.93 14.59 27.82
C GLU A 148 8.67 14.07 28.52
N LYS A 149 7.77 13.44 27.76
CA LYS A 149 6.44 12.95 28.17
C LYS A 149 5.46 14.08 28.52
N SER A 150 5.78 15.32 28.16
CA SER A 150 4.88 16.46 28.27
C SER A 150 3.70 16.28 27.32
N LEU A 151 2.52 16.67 27.78
CA LEU A 151 1.27 16.45 27.06
C LEU A 151 0.88 17.69 26.26
N HIS A 152 0.60 17.47 24.97
CA HIS A 152 0.26 18.53 24.03
C HIS A 152 -1.04 18.23 23.29
N ILE A 153 -1.66 19.28 22.75
CA ILE A 153 -2.86 19.20 21.91
C ILE A 153 -2.80 20.22 20.78
N ASP A 154 -3.24 19.83 19.58
CA ASP A 154 -3.39 20.73 18.45
C ASP A 154 -4.29 20.12 17.37
N THR A 155 -4.55 20.91 16.32
CA THR A 155 -4.95 20.41 15.00
C THR A 155 -3.85 19.55 14.38
N LEU A 156 -4.17 18.76 13.35
CA LEU A 156 -3.16 17.98 12.61
C LEU A 156 -2.10 18.86 11.92
N ALA A 157 -2.48 20.05 11.45
CA ALA A 157 -1.54 21.02 10.91
C ALA A 157 -0.56 21.53 11.98
N GLY A 158 -1.08 21.95 13.14
CA GLY A 158 -0.26 22.45 14.24
C GLY A 158 0.68 21.37 14.81
N HIS A 159 0.18 20.14 14.96
CA HIS A 159 1.03 18.99 15.29
C HIS A 159 2.14 18.79 14.25
N GLY A 160 1.81 18.87 12.95
CA GLY A 160 2.81 18.78 11.89
C GLY A 160 3.94 19.80 12.02
N ARG A 161 3.59 21.04 12.37
CA ARG A 161 4.56 22.14 12.59
C ARG A 161 5.39 22.00 13.86
N ARG A 162 4.84 21.36 14.90
CA ARG A 162 5.55 21.19 16.17
C ARG A 162 6.42 19.93 16.21
N VAL A 163 6.04 18.90 15.45
CA VAL A 163 6.67 17.57 15.54
C VAL A 163 7.55 17.25 14.34
N TYR A 164 7.16 17.66 13.13
CA TYR A 164 7.86 17.22 11.91
C TYR A 164 8.63 18.34 11.21
N ASP A 165 8.25 19.60 11.42
CA ASP A 165 8.74 20.71 10.58
C ASP A 165 10.24 20.92 10.59
N GLU A 166 10.87 20.87 11.76
CA GLU A 166 12.32 21.06 11.88
C GLU A 166 13.09 19.98 11.12
N ALA A 167 12.88 18.72 11.50
CA ALA A 167 13.53 17.58 10.84
C ALA A 167 13.24 17.52 9.33
N MET A 168 12.02 17.88 8.90
CA MET A 168 11.66 17.87 7.49
C MET A 168 12.29 19.03 6.71
N ARG A 169 12.44 20.22 7.32
CA ARG A 169 13.16 21.35 6.72
C ARG A 169 14.64 21.02 6.53
N ASP A 170 15.25 20.41 7.53
CA ASP A 170 16.67 20.02 7.49
C ASP A 170 16.94 18.96 6.42
N ALA A 171 15.95 18.12 6.13
CA ALA A 171 16.02 17.08 5.10
C ALA A 171 15.58 17.54 3.68
N VAL A 172 15.18 18.80 3.49
CA VAL A 172 14.74 19.29 2.17
C VAL A 172 15.89 19.24 1.16
N LEU A 173 15.64 18.59 0.04
CA LEU A 173 16.51 18.60 -1.13
C LEU A 173 16.27 19.87 -1.97
N PRO A 174 17.34 20.59 -2.36
CA PRO A 174 17.27 21.62 -3.40
C PRO A 174 16.59 21.07 -4.65
N LYS A 175 15.81 21.89 -5.37
CA LYS A 175 15.05 21.43 -6.55
C LYS A 175 15.93 20.73 -7.60
N ALA A 176 17.17 21.19 -7.77
CA ALA A 176 18.14 20.62 -8.70
C ALA A 176 18.60 19.20 -8.30
N ASP A 177 18.56 18.87 -7.01
CA ASP A 177 19.04 17.60 -6.46
C ASP A 177 17.91 16.57 -6.30
N ARG A 178 16.65 16.97 -6.54
CA ARG A 178 15.50 16.06 -6.43
C ARG A 178 15.51 15.01 -7.55
N PRO A 179 15.10 13.75 -7.27
CA PRO A 179 15.09 12.67 -8.26
C PRO A 179 14.30 13.03 -9.54
N GLN A 180 14.98 13.01 -10.69
CA GLN A 180 14.36 13.26 -12.01
C GLN A 180 14.18 11.98 -12.85
N LYS A 181 15.00 10.95 -12.58
CA LYS A 181 15.03 9.70 -13.37
C LYS A 181 14.33 8.53 -12.69
N ILE A 182 14.03 8.66 -11.41
CA ILE A 182 13.41 7.61 -10.60
C ILE A 182 12.03 8.12 -10.20
N LEU A 183 11.01 7.30 -10.39
CA LEU A 183 9.69 7.56 -9.83
C LEU A 183 9.75 7.25 -8.33
N PHE A 184 9.61 8.28 -7.49
CA PHE A 184 9.56 8.13 -6.05
C PHE A 184 8.16 8.50 -5.56
N GLY A 185 7.34 7.46 -5.46
CA GLY A 185 5.93 7.54 -5.11
C GLY A 185 5.68 7.45 -3.61
N GLY A 186 4.77 8.28 -3.11
CA GLY A 186 4.33 8.24 -1.72
C GLY A 186 2.82 8.39 -1.60
N ARG A 187 2.30 8.14 -0.40
CA ARG A 187 0.91 8.45 -0.04
C ARG A 187 0.90 9.43 1.11
N TYR A 188 0.29 10.59 0.92
CA TYR A 188 -0.03 11.49 2.01
C TYR A 188 -1.44 11.19 2.56
N ILE A 189 -1.54 10.97 3.87
CA ILE A 189 -2.81 10.76 4.57
C ILE A 189 -2.99 11.90 5.56
N GLY A 190 -3.57 13.02 5.11
CA GLY A 190 -3.85 14.17 5.99
C GLY A 190 -4.83 13.80 7.10
N GLY A 191 -5.81 12.95 6.79
CA GLY A 191 -6.75 12.39 7.78
C GLY A 191 -7.76 13.40 8.33
N ASP A 192 -7.96 14.51 7.62
CA ASP A 192 -9.02 15.51 7.73
C ASP A 192 -9.18 16.29 6.40
N ASN A 193 -9.96 17.37 6.40
CA ASN A 193 -10.18 18.24 5.24
C ASN A 193 -9.46 19.60 5.33
N ASP A 194 -8.44 19.75 6.18
CA ASP A 194 -7.71 21.00 6.32
C ASP A 194 -6.65 21.17 5.22
N ALA A 195 -6.92 22.06 4.27
CA ALA A 195 -6.02 22.36 3.15
C ALA A 195 -4.65 22.89 3.59
N LEU A 196 -4.52 23.50 4.78
CA LEU A 196 -3.21 23.87 5.32
C LEU A 196 -2.39 22.64 5.67
N CYS A 197 -2.96 21.71 6.44
CA CYS A 197 -2.34 20.42 6.76
C CYS A 197 -1.87 19.70 5.49
N TRP A 198 -2.76 19.56 4.51
CA TRP A 198 -2.46 18.92 3.22
C TRP A 198 -1.34 19.63 2.46
N ARG A 199 -1.40 20.95 2.33
CA ARG A 199 -0.42 21.75 1.57
C ARG A 199 0.97 21.65 2.16
N GLU A 200 1.08 21.80 3.48
CA GLU A 200 2.36 21.70 4.15
C GLU A 200 2.92 20.27 4.09
N GLY A 201 2.08 19.26 4.36
CA GLY A 201 2.47 17.86 4.28
C GLY A 201 2.98 17.45 2.90
N ILE A 202 2.28 17.85 1.84
CA ILE A 202 2.67 17.59 0.45
C ILE A 202 3.98 18.33 0.10
N ARG A 203 4.12 19.61 0.50
CA ARG A 203 5.35 20.38 0.27
C ARG A 203 6.56 19.73 0.95
N ARG A 204 6.40 19.24 2.18
CA ARG A 204 7.44 18.48 2.89
C ARG A 204 7.83 17.23 2.10
N LEU A 205 6.86 16.42 1.65
CA LEU A 205 7.13 15.24 0.83
C LEU A 205 7.87 15.59 -0.49
N SER A 206 7.43 16.62 -1.21
CA SER A 206 8.13 17.08 -2.41
C SER A 206 9.56 17.56 -2.10
N GLY A 207 9.74 18.21 -0.95
CA GLY A 207 11.05 18.60 -0.41
C GLY A 207 11.99 17.40 -0.23
N LEU A 208 11.47 16.26 0.22
CA LEU A 208 12.22 15.01 0.35
C LEU A 208 12.46 14.26 -0.98
N GLY A 209 12.02 14.84 -2.11
CA GLY A 209 12.22 14.27 -3.44
C GLY A 209 11.10 13.35 -3.94
N PHE A 210 9.98 13.22 -3.23
CA PHE A 210 8.80 12.54 -3.77
C PHE A 210 8.29 13.29 -5.01
N ASN A 211 8.11 12.57 -6.11
CA ASN A 211 7.69 13.14 -7.39
C ASN A 211 6.42 12.48 -7.97
N ALA A 212 5.85 11.51 -7.25
CA ALA A 212 4.53 10.96 -7.52
C ALA A 212 3.70 10.81 -6.23
N MET A 213 2.41 11.06 -6.33
CA MET A 213 1.46 10.98 -5.22
C MET A 213 0.41 9.91 -5.50
N HIS A 214 0.01 9.15 -4.47
CA HIS A 214 -1.15 8.27 -4.59
C HIS A 214 -2.43 9.11 -4.69
N SER A 215 -3.54 8.53 -5.13
CA SER A 215 -4.84 9.21 -5.23
C SER A 215 -5.17 10.03 -3.97
N VAL A 216 -5.48 11.31 -4.18
CA VAL A 216 -5.97 12.25 -3.16
C VAL A 216 -7.42 12.65 -3.46
N PRO A 217 -8.19 13.16 -2.48
CA PRO A 217 -9.50 13.75 -2.77
C PRO A 217 -9.39 14.87 -3.81
N LYS A 218 -10.40 14.97 -4.70
CA LYS A 218 -10.43 15.92 -5.82
C LYS A 218 -10.06 17.36 -5.42
N ALA A 219 -10.57 17.83 -4.28
CA ALA A 219 -10.32 19.18 -3.78
C ALA A 219 -8.82 19.47 -3.52
N PHE A 220 -8.02 18.44 -3.24
CA PHE A 220 -6.59 18.56 -2.94
C PHE A 220 -5.67 18.33 -4.15
N ILE A 221 -6.18 18.02 -5.34
CA ILE A 221 -5.34 17.91 -6.55
C ILE A 221 -4.59 19.23 -6.84
N PRO A 222 -5.22 20.42 -6.76
CA PRO A 222 -4.48 21.68 -6.89
C PRO A 222 -3.36 21.83 -5.85
N VAL A 223 -3.59 21.37 -4.62
CA VAL A 223 -2.61 21.40 -3.53
C VAL A 223 -1.42 20.48 -3.81
N VAL A 224 -1.66 19.30 -4.39
CA VAL A 224 -0.60 18.38 -4.84
C VAL A 224 0.29 19.04 -5.90
N ARG A 225 -0.34 19.69 -6.90
CA ARG A 225 0.36 20.41 -7.97
C ARG A 225 1.15 21.62 -7.44
N GLU A 226 0.55 22.42 -6.57
CA GLU A 226 1.20 23.56 -5.89
C GLU A 226 2.41 23.09 -5.05
N GLY A 227 2.29 21.92 -4.44
CA GLY A 227 3.38 21.28 -3.70
C GLY A 227 4.54 20.80 -4.56
N GLY A 228 4.43 20.82 -5.90
CA GLY A 228 5.49 20.44 -6.83
C GLY A 228 5.45 18.98 -7.28
N ILE A 229 4.34 18.26 -7.04
CA ILE A 229 4.14 16.88 -7.52
C ILE A 229 3.13 16.89 -8.66
N SER A 230 3.54 16.39 -9.82
CA SER A 230 2.70 16.38 -11.04
C SER A 230 2.38 14.98 -11.54
N ARG A 231 2.86 13.93 -10.87
CA ARG A 231 2.60 12.53 -11.25
C ARG A 231 1.69 11.85 -10.23
N LEU A 232 0.84 10.98 -10.73
CA LEU A 232 -0.01 10.07 -9.98
C LEU A 232 0.59 8.67 -10.03
N TRP A 233 0.53 7.94 -8.92
CA TRP A 233 0.57 6.48 -8.95
C TRP A 233 -0.73 5.91 -8.36
N GLY A 234 -1.14 4.74 -8.83
CA GLY A 234 -2.33 4.04 -8.37
C GLY A 234 -2.02 2.62 -7.91
N ALA A 235 -2.93 2.06 -7.12
CA ALA A 235 -2.88 0.66 -6.73
C ALA A 235 -4.28 0.06 -6.64
N VAL A 236 -4.36 -1.23 -6.96
CA VAL A 236 -5.54 -2.07 -6.70
C VAL A 236 -5.07 -3.35 -6.02
N TYR A 237 -5.93 -3.94 -5.19
CA TYR A 237 -5.55 -5.14 -4.46
C TYR A 237 -5.26 -6.30 -5.42
N ASN A 238 -6.16 -6.57 -6.39
CA ASN A 238 -6.02 -7.64 -7.38
C ASN A 238 -6.89 -7.43 -8.63
N PRO A 239 -6.47 -7.93 -9.82
CA PRO A 239 -7.31 -7.99 -11.02
C PRO A 239 -8.41 -9.08 -10.94
N PRO A 240 -9.43 -9.04 -11.82
CA PRO A 240 -10.47 -10.07 -11.87
C PRO A 240 -9.89 -11.47 -12.12
N GLY A 241 -10.11 -12.40 -11.19
CA GLY A 241 -9.52 -13.75 -11.21
C GLY A 241 -8.27 -13.90 -10.33
N TYR A 242 -7.82 -12.82 -9.68
CA TYR A 242 -6.68 -12.77 -8.77
C TYR A 242 -5.33 -13.06 -9.43
N ALA A 243 -5.09 -14.32 -9.79
CA ALA A 243 -3.89 -14.81 -10.46
C ALA A 243 -4.22 -15.68 -11.69
N PHE A 244 -5.49 -16.07 -11.87
CA PHE A 244 -5.93 -16.95 -12.95
C PHE A 244 -7.32 -16.57 -13.45
N ASN A 245 -7.48 -16.46 -14.77
CA ASN A 245 -8.79 -16.31 -15.39
C ASN A 245 -8.81 -17.09 -16.71
N PHE A 246 -9.68 -18.10 -16.76
CA PHE A 246 -9.84 -19.00 -17.90
C PHE A 246 -11.10 -18.70 -18.70
N LYS A 247 -11.74 -17.55 -18.47
CA LYS A 247 -12.92 -17.17 -19.25
C LYS A 247 -12.51 -16.84 -20.70
N PRO A 248 -13.29 -17.26 -21.71
CA PRO A 248 -13.00 -16.94 -23.12
C PRO A 248 -12.94 -15.44 -23.44
N ASP A 249 -13.66 -14.62 -22.69
CA ASP A 249 -13.80 -13.17 -22.88
C ASP A 249 -12.86 -12.33 -21.98
N ARG A 250 -11.81 -12.94 -21.41
CA ARG A 250 -10.97 -12.29 -20.41
C ARG A 250 -10.24 -11.02 -20.87
N ASP A 251 -9.88 -10.90 -22.15
CA ASP A 251 -9.30 -9.65 -22.71
C ASP A 251 -10.24 -8.45 -22.47
N LYS A 252 -11.51 -8.60 -22.84
CA LYS A 252 -12.52 -7.56 -22.58
C LYS A 252 -12.66 -7.27 -21.07
N ILE A 253 -12.68 -8.31 -20.24
CA ILE A 253 -12.75 -8.17 -18.77
C ILE A 253 -11.58 -7.34 -18.25
N PHE A 254 -10.36 -7.57 -18.73
CA PHE A 254 -9.17 -6.84 -18.30
C PHE A 254 -9.15 -5.40 -18.80
N ARG A 255 -9.56 -5.15 -20.05
CA ARG A 255 -9.70 -3.78 -20.58
C ARG A 255 -10.73 -2.96 -19.80
N ASP A 256 -11.93 -3.51 -19.60
CA ASP A 256 -12.97 -2.86 -18.80
C ASP A 256 -12.50 -2.59 -17.36
N PHE A 257 -11.75 -3.55 -16.78
CA PHE A 257 -11.16 -3.41 -15.46
C PHE A 257 -10.13 -2.28 -15.40
N ALA A 258 -9.13 -2.27 -16.29
CA ALA A 258 -8.08 -1.26 -16.33
C ALA A 258 -8.67 0.14 -16.53
N ALA A 259 -9.58 0.30 -17.50
CA ALA A 259 -10.31 1.54 -17.74
C ALA A 259 -11.09 1.98 -16.48
N GLY A 260 -11.75 1.04 -15.80
CA GLY A 260 -12.46 1.29 -14.55
C GLY A 260 -11.57 1.77 -13.41
N GLN A 261 -10.36 1.21 -13.29
CA GLN A 261 -9.38 1.62 -12.27
C GLN A 261 -8.90 3.05 -12.47
N ILE A 262 -8.65 3.47 -13.72
CA ILE A 262 -8.11 4.82 -14.02
C ILE A 262 -9.20 5.90 -14.11
N LYS A 263 -10.46 5.50 -14.38
CA LYS A 263 -11.59 6.42 -14.63
C LYS A 263 -11.77 7.46 -13.52
N LYS A 264 -11.63 7.06 -12.25
CA LYS A 264 -11.79 7.98 -11.13
C LYS A 264 -10.74 9.08 -11.16
N SER A 265 -9.48 8.72 -11.38
CA SER A 265 -8.36 9.67 -11.45
C SER A 265 -8.58 10.71 -12.55
N LEU A 266 -9.02 10.25 -13.73
CA LEU A 266 -9.35 11.14 -14.85
C LEU A 266 -10.52 12.07 -14.52
N THR A 267 -11.58 11.54 -13.90
CA THR A 267 -12.77 12.31 -13.50
C THR A 267 -12.46 13.34 -12.40
N ASP A 268 -11.51 13.03 -11.52
CA ASP A 268 -11.07 13.94 -10.48
C ASP A 268 -10.20 15.08 -11.03
N GLY A 269 -9.58 14.92 -12.20
CA GLY A 269 -8.85 15.98 -12.91
C GLY A 269 -7.36 15.70 -13.13
N TRP A 270 -6.90 14.46 -12.91
CA TRP A 270 -5.61 14.01 -13.41
C TRP A 270 -5.68 13.78 -14.92
N LYS A 271 -4.60 14.10 -15.63
CA LYS A 271 -4.46 13.76 -17.04
C LYS A 271 -3.89 12.36 -17.17
N ARG A 272 -4.14 11.70 -18.30
CA ARG A 272 -3.66 10.33 -18.56
C ARG A 272 -2.13 10.27 -18.48
N GLU A 273 -1.45 11.23 -19.08
CA GLU A 273 0.00 11.37 -19.06
C GLU A 273 0.59 11.70 -17.68
N GLU A 274 -0.23 12.12 -16.72
CA GLU A 274 0.21 12.33 -15.33
C GLU A 274 0.24 11.00 -14.55
N ILE A 275 -0.44 9.95 -15.01
CA ILE A 275 -0.43 8.62 -14.38
C ILE A 275 0.89 7.92 -14.75
N ALA A 276 1.81 7.83 -13.79
CA ALA A 276 3.17 7.36 -14.01
C ALA A 276 3.43 5.92 -13.56
N LEU A 277 2.53 5.34 -12.76
CA LEU A 277 2.67 3.98 -12.24
C LEU A 277 1.30 3.42 -11.82
N TRP A 278 1.09 2.13 -12.07
CA TRP A 278 -0.03 1.38 -11.50
C TRP A 278 0.42 0.06 -10.88
N VAL A 279 0.06 -0.19 -9.61
CA VAL A 279 0.28 -1.48 -8.94
C VAL A 279 -0.99 -2.32 -9.07
N THR A 280 -0.90 -3.50 -9.67
CA THR A 280 -2.09 -4.28 -10.06
C THR A 280 -2.41 -5.43 -9.12
N SER A 281 -1.43 -5.89 -8.35
CA SER A 281 -1.63 -6.94 -7.37
C SER A 281 -0.62 -6.86 -6.23
N ASP A 282 -1.11 -7.13 -5.03
CA ASP A 282 -0.30 -7.23 -3.82
C ASP A 282 -0.03 -8.71 -3.47
N GLU A 283 1.24 -9.10 -3.54
CA GLU A 283 1.77 -10.40 -3.13
C GLU A 283 0.98 -11.62 -3.66
N PRO A 284 0.70 -11.74 -4.98
CA PRO A 284 -0.12 -12.83 -5.48
C PRO A 284 0.57 -14.20 -5.29
N GLY A 285 -0.17 -15.12 -4.69
CA GLY A 285 0.23 -16.51 -4.46
C GLY A 285 -0.98 -17.43 -4.30
N TRP A 286 -0.78 -18.73 -4.40
CA TRP A 286 -1.89 -19.70 -4.39
C TRP A 286 -1.57 -20.93 -3.55
N TYR A 287 -2.58 -21.76 -3.28
CA TYR A 287 -2.45 -22.87 -2.35
C TYR A 287 -2.83 -24.21 -2.99
N TYR A 288 -2.00 -25.21 -2.72
CA TYR A 288 -2.22 -26.59 -3.12
C TYR A 288 -2.83 -27.40 -1.98
N PRO A 289 -3.69 -28.40 -2.27
CA PRO A 289 -4.07 -28.88 -3.60
C PRO A 289 -5.24 -28.12 -4.26
N ALA A 290 -5.83 -27.12 -3.61
CA ALA A 290 -6.98 -26.40 -4.14
C ALA A 290 -6.79 -25.87 -5.58
N THR A 291 -5.61 -25.30 -5.89
CA THR A 291 -5.29 -24.86 -7.24
C THR A 291 -5.22 -26.01 -8.26
N TYR A 292 -4.70 -27.19 -7.89
CA TYR A 292 -4.72 -28.34 -8.80
C TYR A 292 -6.15 -28.75 -9.14
N LYS A 293 -7.02 -28.79 -8.12
CA LYS A 293 -8.44 -29.10 -8.31
C LYS A 293 -9.11 -28.11 -9.26
N GLN A 294 -8.93 -26.80 -9.02
CA GLN A 294 -9.46 -25.74 -9.86
C GLN A 294 -9.06 -25.89 -11.33
N PHE A 295 -7.78 -26.20 -11.60
CA PHE A 295 -7.28 -26.36 -12.95
C PHE A 295 -7.80 -27.65 -13.60
N ASN A 296 -7.83 -28.76 -12.86
CA ASN A 296 -8.30 -30.06 -13.36
C ASN A 296 -9.79 -30.07 -13.69
N GLU A 297 -10.60 -29.30 -12.97
CA GLU A 297 -12.03 -29.15 -13.22
C GLU A 297 -12.37 -28.17 -14.35
N ASN A 298 -11.37 -27.43 -14.85
CA ASN A 298 -11.56 -26.43 -15.91
C ASN A 298 -11.02 -26.95 -17.26
N PRO A 299 -11.88 -27.19 -18.27
CA PRO A 299 -11.44 -27.74 -19.55
C PRO A 299 -10.50 -26.82 -20.33
N ILE A 300 -10.63 -25.49 -20.17
CA ILE A 300 -9.74 -24.51 -20.82
C ILE A 300 -8.36 -24.57 -20.17
N ALA A 301 -8.28 -24.68 -18.84
CA ALA A 301 -7.02 -24.79 -18.13
C ALA A 301 -6.26 -26.09 -18.50
N ILE A 302 -6.96 -27.23 -18.59
CA ILE A 302 -6.37 -28.49 -19.05
C ILE A 302 -5.92 -28.42 -20.51
N ALA A 303 -6.71 -27.79 -21.38
CA ALA A 303 -6.32 -27.59 -22.78
C ALA A 303 -5.03 -26.75 -22.90
N ASP A 304 -4.92 -25.68 -22.10
CA ASP A 304 -3.70 -24.87 -22.02
C ASP A 304 -2.52 -25.66 -21.46
N PHE A 305 -2.74 -26.52 -20.46
CA PHE A 305 -1.68 -27.39 -19.92
C PHE A 305 -1.18 -28.38 -20.97
N LYS A 306 -2.09 -29.00 -21.72
CA LYS A 306 -1.74 -29.88 -22.85
C LYS A 306 -0.90 -29.14 -23.88
N LYS A 307 -1.33 -27.94 -24.31
CA LYS A 307 -0.60 -27.10 -25.27
C LYS A 307 0.80 -26.74 -24.75
N TYR A 308 0.89 -26.36 -23.47
CA TYR A 308 2.15 -26.04 -22.80
C TYR A 308 3.14 -27.21 -22.83
N LEU A 309 2.67 -28.44 -22.59
CA LEU A 309 3.50 -29.65 -22.64
C LEU A 309 3.93 -30.00 -24.06
N GLN A 310 3.01 -29.90 -25.03
CA GLN A 310 3.29 -30.16 -26.45
C GLN A 310 4.34 -29.19 -27.02
N GLN A 311 4.29 -27.92 -26.64
CA GLN A 311 5.30 -26.92 -27.03
C GLN A 311 6.70 -27.23 -26.49
N ARG A 312 6.83 -28.11 -25.50
CA ARG A 312 8.10 -28.61 -24.95
C ARG A 312 8.51 -29.97 -25.52
N GLY A 313 7.82 -30.43 -26.57
CA GLY A 313 8.10 -31.69 -27.23
C GLY A 313 7.71 -32.94 -26.43
N LEU A 314 6.86 -32.79 -25.40
CA LEU A 314 6.45 -33.91 -24.56
C LEU A 314 5.28 -34.67 -25.17
N ARG A 315 5.32 -36.00 -25.07
CA ARG A 315 4.24 -36.92 -25.46
C ARG A 315 3.62 -37.57 -24.21
N PRO A 316 2.42 -38.18 -24.30
CA PRO A 316 1.77 -38.83 -23.15
C PRO A 316 2.70 -39.82 -22.42
N ALA A 317 3.39 -40.68 -23.17
CA ALA A 317 4.31 -41.67 -22.60
C ALA A 317 5.47 -41.05 -21.80
N ASP A 318 5.92 -39.84 -22.15
CA ASP A 318 6.98 -39.14 -21.43
C ASP A 318 6.54 -38.71 -20.01
N LEU A 319 5.24 -38.71 -19.76
CA LEU A 319 4.56 -38.25 -18.54
C LEU A 319 3.86 -39.40 -17.80
N GLY A 320 3.99 -40.64 -18.30
CA GLY A 320 3.35 -41.82 -17.71
C GLY A 320 1.86 -41.93 -18.06
N LEU A 321 1.43 -41.29 -19.15
CA LEU A 321 0.06 -41.32 -19.64
C LEU A 321 -0.05 -42.20 -20.87
N THR A 322 -1.18 -42.87 -21.03
CA THR A 322 -1.53 -43.60 -22.26
C THR A 322 -1.84 -42.61 -23.38
N ASP A 323 -2.63 -41.60 -23.04
CA ASP A 323 -3.09 -40.58 -23.98
C ASP A 323 -3.37 -39.24 -23.27
N TRP A 324 -3.67 -38.20 -24.07
CA TRP A 324 -3.86 -36.85 -23.55
C TRP A 324 -5.16 -36.64 -22.76
N SER A 325 -6.13 -37.54 -22.83
CA SER A 325 -7.38 -37.46 -22.06
C SER A 325 -7.18 -37.78 -20.58
N GLU A 326 -6.12 -38.51 -20.23
CA GLU A 326 -5.70 -38.78 -18.84
C GLU A 326 -4.97 -37.59 -18.20
N LEU A 327 -4.67 -36.54 -18.98
CA LEU A 327 -3.87 -35.41 -18.51
C LEU A 327 -4.58 -34.65 -17.40
N ARG A 328 -3.91 -34.56 -16.26
CA ARG A 328 -4.27 -33.71 -15.13
C ARG A 328 -3.03 -33.23 -14.40
N LEU A 329 -3.14 -32.10 -13.70
CA LEU A 329 -2.12 -31.64 -12.77
C LEU A 329 -2.11 -32.55 -11.55
N ILE A 330 -0.92 -32.86 -11.04
CA ILE A 330 -0.72 -33.79 -9.91
C ILE A 330 0.13 -33.18 -8.79
N GLY A 331 -0.08 -33.66 -7.55
CA GLY A 331 0.67 -33.27 -6.35
C GLY A 331 1.82 -34.20 -5.95
N ARG A 332 2.49 -33.86 -4.84
CA ARG A 332 3.72 -34.51 -4.34
C ARG A 332 3.57 -36.00 -3.99
N LYS A 333 2.36 -36.48 -3.78
CA LYS A 333 2.05 -37.88 -3.41
C LYS A 333 1.46 -38.71 -4.55
N GLU A 334 1.43 -38.18 -5.76
CA GLU A 334 0.75 -38.78 -6.91
C GLU A 334 1.71 -39.29 -7.99
N TYR A 335 2.99 -39.44 -7.65
CA TYR A 335 4.00 -40.01 -8.53
C TYR A 335 4.78 -41.12 -7.82
N SER A 336 5.20 -42.12 -8.58
CA SER A 336 5.99 -43.28 -8.11
C SER A 336 7.21 -43.57 -8.98
N ASP A 337 7.20 -43.13 -10.23
CA ASP A 337 8.22 -43.40 -11.25
C ASP A 337 8.74 -42.11 -11.91
N LEU A 338 9.70 -42.24 -12.83
CA LEU A 338 10.29 -41.10 -13.52
C LEU A 338 9.28 -40.34 -14.42
N PRO A 339 8.44 -41.01 -15.23
CA PRO A 339 7.43 -40.32 -16.04
C PRO A 339 6.41 -39.54 -15.19
N SER A 340 5.85 -40.13 -14.13
CA SER A 340 4.92 -39.41 -13.24
C SER A 340 5.60 -38.28 -12.45
N ARG A 341 6.87 -38.43 -12.06
CA ARG A 341 7.66 -37.30 -11.50
C ARG A 341 7.82 -36.16 -12.50
N ARG A 342 7.97 -36.47 -13.79
CA ARG A 342 8.02 -35.46 -14.86
C ARG A 342 6.68 -34.74 -15.00
N LEU A 343 5.56 -35.45 -14.91
CA LEU A 343 4.23 -34.83 -14.87
C LEU A 343 4.06 -33.89 -13.66
N PHE A 344 4.53 -34.29 -12.49
CA PHE A 344 4.55 -33.42 -11.30
C PHE A 344 5.40 -32.17 -11.50
N TYR A 345 6.61 -32.32 -12.05
CA TYR A 345 7.49 -31.19 -12.36
C TYR A 345 6.77 -30.19 -13.28
N TRP A 346 6.18 -30.67 -14.38
CA TRP A 346 5.50 -29.78 -15.32
C TRP A 346 4.18 -29.21 -14.79
N SER A 347 3.47 -29.92 -13.92
CA SER A 347 2.31 -29.37 -13.20
C SER A 347 2.70 -28.11 -12.40
N ASN A 348 3.86 -28.15 -11.75
CA ASN A 348 4.37 -27.06 -10.91
C ASN A 348 5.06 -25.95 -11.70
N ARG A 349 5.54 -26.25 -12.92
CA ARG A 349 6.03 -25.22 -13.86
C ARG A 349 4.91 -24.54 -14.63
N PHE A 350 3.83 -25.25 -14.92
CA PHE A 350 2.71 -24.71 -15.69
C PHE A 350 1.93 -23.64 -14.93
N ILE A 351 1.66 -23.83 -13.64
CA ILE A 351 0.84 -22.88 -12.89
C ILE A 351 1.46 -21.48 -12.78
N PRO A 352 2.74 -21.30 -12.39
CA PRO A 352 3.37 -19.97 -12.41
C PRO A 352 3.46 -19.39 -13.82
N TRP A 353 3.66 -20.21 -14.86
CA TRP A 353 3.58 -19.78 -16.25
C TRP A 353 2.18 -19.27 -16.63
N ALA A 354 1.12 -19.97 -16.22
CA ALA A 354 -0.26 -19.60 -16.49
C ALA A 354 -0.62 -18.27 -15.80
N SER A 355 -0.16 -18.09 -14.55
CA SER A 355 -0.30 -16.83 -13.82
C SER A 355 0.46 -15.68 -14.50
N SER A 356 1.67 -15.95 -14.97
CA SER A 356 2.48 -14.95 -15.68
C SER A 356 1.78 -14.47 -16.97
N ARG A 357 1.16 -15.39 -17.73
CA ARG A 357 0.36 -15.02 -18.90
C ARG A 357 -0.90 -14.24 -18.55
N PHE A 358 -1.58 -14.63 -17.48
CA PHE A 358 -2.73 -13.88 -16.97
C PHE A 358 -2.34 -12.43 -16.67
N PHE A 359 -1.23 -12.22 -15.96
CA PHE A 359 -0.76 -10.88 -15.64
C PHE A 359 -0.21 -10.12 -16.85
N ALA A 360 0.32 -10.80 -17.86
CA ALA A 360 0.75 -10.17 -19.10
C ALA A 360 -0.44 -9.51 -19.82
N GLU A 361 -1.58 -10.20 -19.90
CA GLU A 361 -2.80 -9.65 -20.48
C GLU A 361 -3.38 -8.50 -19.63
N VAL A 362 -3.20 -8.54 -18.32
CA VAL A 362 -3.54 -7.41 -17.44
C VAL A 362 -2.62 -6.22 -17.72
N ALA A 363 -1.32 -6.43 -17.89
CA ALA A 363 -0.36 -5.37 -18.22
C ALA A 363 -0.67 -4.73 -19.57
N GLU A 364 -0.93 -5.55 -20.61
CA GLU A 364 -1.37 -5.10 -21.93
C GLU A 364 -2.66 -4.25 -21.85
N ALA A 365 -3.61 -4.63 -21.00
CA ALA A 365 -4.83 -3.85 -20.79
C ALA A 365 -4.56 -2.46 -20.18
N TYR A 366 -3.59 -2.34 -19.27
CA TYR A 366 -3.17 -1.04 -18.73
C TYR A 366 -2.37 -0.22 -19.76
N GLU A 367 -1.48 -0.84 -20.53
CA GLU A 367 -0.75 -0.16 -21.62
C GLU A 367 -1.70 0.38 -22.68
N ALA A 368 -2.78 -0.35 -23.01
CA ALA A 368 -3.82 0.13 -23.90
C ALA A 368 -4.55 1.39 -23.37
N GLU A 369 -4.64 1.56 -22.05
CA GLU A 369 -5.34 2.67 -21.40
C GLU A 369 -4.44 3.86 -21.05
N LEU A 370 -3.16 3.62 -20.79
CA LEU A 370 -2.22 4.62 -20.27
C LEU A 370 -1.05 4.93 -21.22
N GLY A 371 -0.82 4.08 -22.23
CA GLY A 371 0.30 4.16 -23.17
C GLY A 371 1.30 3.02 -22.96
N GLU A 372 1.96 2.63 -24.06
CA GLU A 372 3.01 1.61 -24.07
C GLU A 372 4.17 1.98 -23.14
N GLY A 373 4.68 1.00 -22.39
CA GLY A 373 5.83 1.17 -21.51
C GLY A 373 5.54 1.87 -20.18
N VAL A 374 4.28 2.23 -19.90
CA VAL A 374 3.90 2.73 -18.58
C VAL A 374 4.23 1.68 -17.51
N PRO A 375 4.86 2.05 -16.37
CA PRO A 375 5.08 1.12 -15.28
C PRO A 375 3.76 0.54 -14.73
N VAL A 376 3.62 -0.77 -14.86
CA VAL A 376 2.60 -1.62 -14.29
C VAL A 376 3.36 -2.59 -13.41
N MET A 377 3.11 -2.57 -12.11
CA MET A 377 3.85 -3.36 -11.12
C MET A 377 2.97 -4.43 -10.51
N VAL A 378 3.58 -5.59 -10.25
CA VAL A 378 3.07 -6.61 -9.35
C VAL A 378 4.07 -6.76 -8.22
N ASN A 379 3.61 -6.63 -6.98
CA ASN A 379 4.48 -6.75 -5.81
C ASN A 379 4.72 -8.23 -5.46
N PHE A 380 5.98 -8.66 -5.37
CA PHE A 380 6.35 -9.98 -4.88
C PHE A 380 7.00 -9.92 -3.49
N ASN A 381 6.65 -10.88 -2.63
CA ASN A 381 7.19 -10.98 -1.26
C ASN A 381 8.02 -12.24 -0.99
N ASN A 382 8.37 -13.01 -2.04
CA ASN A 382 8.97 -14.33 -1.88
C ASN A 382 10.34 -14.46 -2.52
N PHE A 383 11.14 -15.45 -2.11
CA PHE A 383 12.48 -15.68 -2.67
C PHE A 383 12.43 -16.10 -4.15
N LEU A 384 13.34 -15.53 -4.96
CA LEU A 384 13.56 -15.97 -6.35
C LEU A 384 13.69 -17.50 -6.44
N GLY A 385 12.94 -18.09 -7.37
CA GLY A 385 13.07 -19.50 -7.73
C GLY A 385 12.31 -20.46 -6.80
N ARG A 386 11.62 -19.95 -5.76
CA ARG A 386 10.74 -20.76 -4.90
C ARG A 386 9.29 -20.70 -5.38
N PHE A 387 9.02 -21.16 -6.61
CA PHE A 387 7.65 -21.21 -7.17
C PHE A 387 6.76 -22.31 -6.56
N TYR A 388 7.35 -23.22 -5.78
CA TYR A 388 6.63 -24.25 -5.01
C TYR A 388 7.25 -24.43 -3.63
N GLN A 389 6.48 -24.20 -2.58
CA GLN A 389 6.89 -24.35 -1.18
C GLN A 389 6.05 -25.42 -0.48
N PRO A 390 6.61 -26.62 -0.18
CA PRO A 390 5.87 -27.68 0.49
C PRO A 390 5.61 -27.39 1.96
N GLY A 391 4.50 -27.92 2.49
CA GLY A 391 4.14 -27.91 3.91
C GLY A 391 2.87 -27.11 4.21
N PRO A 392 2.43 -27.09 5.49
CA PRO A 392 1.39 -26.19 5.94
C PRO A 392 1.95 -24.76 5.96
N VAL A 393 1.83 -24.04 4.85
CA VAL A 393 2.39 -22.69 4.68
C VAL A 393 1.26 -21.66 4.61
N GLY A 394 1.46 -20.52 5.28
CA GLY A 394 0.59 -19.35 5.19
C GLY A 394 -0.87 -19.65 5.53
N ASN A 395 -1.77 -19.15 4.67
CA ASN A 395 -3.22 -19.23 4.79
C ASN A 395 -3.83 -20.45 4.09
N ASN A 396 -3.02 -21.47 3.76
CA ASN A 396 -3.52 -22.71 3.18
C ASN A 396 -4.57 -23.35 4.12
N LYS A 397 -5.77 -23.64 3.62
CA LYS A 397 -6.85 -24.29 4.41
C LYS A 397 -6.65 -25.81 4.54
N ASP A 398 -5.89 -26.40 3.62
CA ASP A 398 -5.66 -27.84 3.53
C ASP A 398 -4.39 -28.27 4.25
N LYS A 399 -4.06 -27.67 5.41
CA LYS A 399 -2.76 -27.87 6.11
C LYS A 399 -2.43 -29.33 6.44
N GLN A 400 -3.44 -30.18 6.57
CA GLN A 400 -3.29 -31.60 6.86
C GLN A 400 -3.15 -32.48 5.61
N ASN A 401 -3.37 -31.92 4.42
CA ASN A 401 -3.21 -32.64 3.18
C ASN A 401 -1.71 -32.88 2.91
N PRO A 402 -1.27 -34.10 2.56
CA PRO A 402 0.14 -34.36 2.29
C PRO A 402 0.67 -33.69 1.01
N ASN A 403 -0.23 -33.16 0.16
CA ASN A 403 0.07 -32.31 -0.98
C ASN A 403 0.01 -30.80 -0.66
N ALA A 404 -0.21 -30.42 0.61
CA ALA A 404 -0.25 -29.03 1.03
C ALA A 404 1.04 -28.30 0.69
N ALA A 405 0.88 -27.19 -0.01
CA ALA A 405 1.97 -26.32 -0.43
C ALA A 405 1.43 -24.93 -0.77
N MET A 406 2.34 -23.97 -0.93
CA MET A 406 2.07 -22.66 -1.52
C MET A 406 2.79 -22.56 -2.86
N GLY A 407 2.12 -22.02 -3.87
CA GLY A 407 2.72 -21.69 -5.16
C GLY A 407 2.81 -20.18 -5.36
N GLN A 408 3.83 -19.78 -6.11
CA GLN A 408 4.26 -18.39 -6.26
C GLN A 408 4.84 -18.19 -7.67
N HIS A 409 4.96 -16.94 -8.09
CA HIS A 409 5.54 -16.60 -9.39
C HIS A 409 7.02 -16.97 -9.50
N ASP A 410 7.42 -17.43 -10.68
CA ASP A 410 8.83 -17.48 -11.08
C ASP A 410 9.18 -16.12 -11.71
N TRP A 411 10.08 -15.36 -11.09
CA TRP A 411 10.35 -13.98 -11.49
C TRP A 411 10.94 -13.86 -12.90
N MET A 412 11.80 -14.80 -13.31
CA MET A 412 12.42 -14.76 -14.64
C MET A 412 11.37 -15.08 -15.70
N GLU A 413 10.51 -16.08 -15.43
CA GLU A 413 9.43 -16.43 -16.34
C GLU A 413 8.35 -15.33 -16.40
N PHE A 414 8.07 -14.69 -15.27
CA PHE A 414 7.12 -13.58 -15.16
C PHE A 414 7.60 -12.37 -15.95
N GLY A 415 8.85 -11.95 -15.75
CA GLY A 415 9.49 -10.90 -16.56
C GLY A 415 9.46 -11.26 -18.04
N ARG A 416 9.92 -12.47 -18.41
CA ARG A 416 10.04 -12.92 -19.82
C ARG A 416 8.70 -12.91 -20.56
N LEU A 417 7.61 -13.18 -19.85
CA LEU A 417 6.26 -13.14 -20.40
C LEU A 417 5.61 -11.76 -20.33
N ARG A 418 6.33 -10.74 -19.85
CA ARG A 418 5.84 -9.40 -19.56
C ARG A 418 4.61 -9.42 -18.66
N GLY A 419 4.61 -10.29 -17.65
CA GLY A 419 3.58 -10.31 -16.61
C GLY A 419 3.41 -8.95 -15.91
N SER A 420 4.45 -8.13 -15.96
CA SER A 420 4.39 -6.72 -15.64
C SER A 420 5.30 -5.97 -16.61
N THR A 421 5.09 -4.66 -16.76
CA THR A 421 6.07 -3.80 -17.45
C THR A 421 7.15 -3.30 -16.50
N CYS A 422 7.01 -3.57 -15.20
CA CYS A 422 7.99 -3.30 -14.15
C CYS A 422 7.95 -4.41 -13.11
N VAL A 423 9.02 -5.19 -12.97
CA VAL A 423 9.11 -6.26 -11.96
C VAL A 423 9.52 -5.65 -10.62
N ALA A 424 8.83 -6.04 -9.56
CA ALA A 424 9.00 -5.41 -8.26
C ALA A 424 8.90 -6.38 -7.08
N THR A 425 9.45 -5.94 -5.96
CA THR A 425 9.42 -6.67 -4.68
C THR A 425 9.38 -5.70 -3.51
N GLU A 426 8.94 -6.19 -2.36
CA GLU A 426 8.84 -5.41 -1.12
C GLU A 426 9.95 -5.75 -0.11
N ASP A 427 10.56 -4.71 0.46
CA ASP A 427 11.64 -4.80 1.45
C ASP A 427 11.09 -5.05 2.86
N TRP A 428 11.01 -6.32 3.26
CA TRP A 428 10.77 -6.73 4.65
C TRP A 428 12.05 -6.99 5.47
N PHE A 429 13.23 -6.66 4.92
CA PHE A 429 14.50 -6.96 5.57
C PHE A 429 14.88 -5.86 6.57
N GLY A 430 15.60 -6.21 7.66
CA GLY A 430 16.21 -5.20 8.53
C GLY A 430 17.41 -4.51 7.87
N ASP A 431 17.91 -3.41 8.44
CA ASP A 431 19.08 -2.68 7.92
C ASP A 431 20.33 -3.59 7.81
N ALA A 432 20.49 -4.53 8.74
CA ALA A 432 21.59 -5.50 8.74
C ALA A 432 21.55 -6.47 7.54
N SER A 433 20.38 -6.64 6.93
CA SER A 433 20.15 -7.48 5.76
C SER A 433 20.20 -6.71 4.43
N ALA A 434 20.59 -5.44 4.43
CA ALA A 434 20.75 -4.66 3.19
C ALA A 434 21.59 -5.35 2.10
N PRO A 435 22.67 -6.12 2.40
CA PRO A 435 23.38 -6.90 1.37
C PRO A 435 22.54 -7.98 0.70
N GLN A 436 21.64 -8.64 1.46
CA GLN A 436 20.68 -9.59 0.89
C GLN A 436 19.74 -8.86 -0.06
N TRP A 437 19.32 -7.65 0.31
CA TRP A 437 18.46 -6.84 -0.53
C TRP A 437 19.12 -6.38 -1.84
N SER A 438 20.40 -6.02 -1.80
CA SER A 438 21.20 -5.74 -3.01
C SER A 438 21.24 -6.95 -3.95
N PHE A 439 21.47 -8.15 -3.40
CA PHE A 439 21.45 -9.38 -4.19
C PHE A 439 20.08 -9.67 -4.84
N TYR A 440 19.00 -9.41 -4.09
CA TYR A 440 17.62 -9.50 -4.58
C TYR A 440 17.35 -8.52 -5.73
N ALA A 441 17.71 -7.25 -5.53
CA ALA A 441 17.56 -6.19 -6.53
C ALA A 441 18.33 -6.51 -7.81
N THR A 442 19.59 -6.97 -7.70
CA THR A 442 20.40 -7.38 -8.86
C THR A 442 19.76 -8.53 -9.65
N ARG A 443 19.16 -9.51 -8.98
CA ARG A 443 18.46 -10.61 -9.65
C ARG A 443 17.21 -10.15 -10.38
N LEU A 444 16.41 -9.28 -9.76
CA LEU A 444 15.23 -8.71 -10.39
C LEU A 444 15.59 -7.80 -11.55
N ARG A 445 16.65 -7.00 -11.41
CA ARG A 445 17.18 -6.21 -12.53
C ARG A 445 17.63 -7.09 -13.69
N SER A 446 18.31 -8.21 -13.42
CA SER A 446 18.67 -9.17 -14.47
C SER A 446 17.43 -9.78 -15.15
N ALA A 447 16.36 -10.09 -14.39
CA ALA A 447 15.08 -10.52 -14.96
C ALA A 447 14.45 -9.43 -15.83
N SER A 448 14.49 -8.18 -15.36
CA SER A 448 13.99 -7.00 -16.03
C SER A 448 14.72 -6.72 -17.34
N GLU A 449 16.06 -6.70 -17.32
CA GLU A 449 16.92 -6.50 -18.49
C GLU A 449 16.75 -7.60 -19.54
N PHE A 450 16.71 -8.87 -19.11
CA PHE A 450 16.49 -9.99 -20.02
C PHE A 450 15.14 -9.93 -20.75
N SER A 451 14.17 -9.23 -20.15
CA SER A 451 12.78 -9.23 -20.61
C SER A 451 12.30 -7.89 -21.14
N ASP A 452 13.20 -6.90 -21.24
CA ASP A 452 12.90 -5.53 -21.68
C ASP A 452 11.73 -4.90 -20.89
N VAL A 453 11.77 -5.03 -19.56
CA VAL A 453 10.82 -4.43 -18.62
C VAL A 453 11.56 -3.63 -17.54
N GLY A 454 10.87 -2.72 -16.87
CA GLY A 454 11.41 -1.93 -15.77
C GLY A 454 11.69 -2.73 -14.50
N PHE A 455 12.37 -2.08 -13.56
CA PHE A 455 12.59 -2.57 -12.20
C PHE A 455 12.09 -1.54 -11.19
N GLY A 456 11.42 -2.02 -10.14
CA GLY A 456 10.96 -1.21 -9.03
C GLY A 456 11.08 -1.95 -7.70
N ALA A 457 10.90 -1.23 -6.61
CA ALA A 457 10.87 -1.82 -5.27
C ALA A 457 10.00 -1.00 -4.34
N LEU A 458 9.36 -1.68 -3.39
CA LEU A 458 8.65 -1.05 -2.29
C LEU A 458 9.56 -1.05 -1.06
N VAL A 459 9.90 0.14 -0.56
CA VAL A 459 10.70 0.31 0.66
C VAL A 459 9.77 0.45 1.84
N ILE A 460 9.95 -0.38 2.87
CA ILE A 460 9.14 -0.29 4.09
C ILE A 460 9.94 0.42 5.19
N PRO A 461 9.54 1.64 5.60
CA PRO A 461 10.19 2.33 6.71
C PRO A 461 10.11 1.58 8.04
N ARG A 462 9.07 0.77 8.26
CA ARG A 462 8.86 0.01 9.51
C ARG A 462 10.02 -0.95 9.86
N VAL A 463 10.69 -1.50 8.85
CA VAL A 463 11.83 -2.42 9.04
C VAL A 463 13.16 -1.74 8.73
N SER A 464 13.17 -0.41 8.69
CA SER A 464 14.34 0.40 8.34
C SER A 464 14.67 1.37 9.47
N GLY A 465 15.89 1.92 9.48
CA GLY A 465 16.31 2.92 10.47
C GLY A 465 16.62 2.35 11.85
N GLN A 466 16.94 1.06 11.90
CA GLN A 466 17.49 0.34 13.05
C GLN A 466 18.93 0.77 13.38
N ARG A 467 19.63 1.35 12.39
CA ARG A 467 20.92 2.04 12.56
C ARG A 467 20.94 3.40 11.86
N PRO A 468 21.82 4.32 12.27
CA PRO A 468 22.10 5.53 11.50
C PRO A 468 22.38 5.19 10.03
N GLU A 469 21.81 5.96 9.10
CA GLU A 469 21.91 5.76 7.64
C GLU A 469 21.35 4.43 7.09
N GLY A 470 20.64 3.63 7.91
CA GLY A 470 20.09 2.35 7.46
C GLY A 470 19.13 2.46 6.27
N MET A 471 18.27 3.48 6.28
CA MET A 471 17.36 3.78 5.16
C MET A 471 18.14 4.17 3.89
N ALA A 472 19.13 5.05 4.02
CA ALA A 472 19.95 5.47 2.88
C ALA A 472 20.68 4.27 2.27
N GLN A 473 21.25 3.39 3.10
CA GLN A 473 21.90 2.17 2.63
C GLN A 473 20.94 1.22 1.90
N LYS A 474 19.70 1.06 2.38
CA LYS A 474 18.69 0.24 1.71
C LYS A 474 18.30 0.81 0.34
N LEU A 475 18.12 2.13 0.25
CA LEU A 475 17.90 2.80 -1.02
C LEU A 475 19.08 2.62 -1.98
N LEU A 476 20.32 2.74 -1.48
CA LEU A 476 21.52 2.47 -2.27
C LEU A 476 21.62 1.01 -2.70
N ALA A 477 21.21 0.05 -1.88
CA ALA A 477 21.15 -1.36 -2.26
C ALA A 477 20.15 -1.64 -3.39
N LEU A 478 19.07 -0.84 -3.47
CA LEU A 478 18.05 -0.92 -4.53
C LEU A 478 18.45 -0.20 -5.82
N VAL A 479 19.02 0.99 -5.70
CA VAL A 479 19.34 1.86 -6.85
C VAL A 479 20.73 1.55 -7.41
N GLY A 480 21.68 1.24 -6.54
CA GLY A 480 23.07 1.00 -6.89
C GLY A 480 23.24 -0.26 -7.72
N GLN A 481 24.09 -0.17 -8.74
CA GLN A 481 24.66 -1.31 -9.45
C GLN A 481 25.95 -1.67 -8.72
N GLY A 482 25.98 -2.85 -8.11
CA GLY A 482 27.19 -3.38 -7.46
C GLY A 482 28.14 -3.94 -8.49
#